data_AF-Q4JSA6-F1
#
_entry.id   AF-Q4JSA6-F1
#
_cell.length_a   1.000
_cell.length_b   1.000
_cell.length_c   1.000
_cell.angle_alpha   90.00
_cell.angle_beta   90.00
_cell.angle_gamma   90.00
#
_symmetry.space_group_name_H-M   'P 1'
#
loop_
_entity.id
_entity.type
_entity.pdbx_description
1 polymer ?
#
loop_
_entity_poly.entity_id
_entity_poly.type
_entity_poly.pdbx_seq_one_letter_code
_entity_poly.pdbx_strand_id
1 'polypeptide(L)'
;MASFSSPLVATIAGTVAIVQLLLLTVLLHPSVGAQELFAFPADVVVSPNLENARNRTPVYIPGKCSTNEILYPGDHDNDWVCDCRPGYVYSPPQDSCYPLFQQGFCQPGEYVDLARPSMIVKCTRNVCTGRNEVPYREQCVKLHQNNRLCKIERRVSWVIGVNITTLELDCIAGTTDLLEITVNNRNMEDGDETDAPVAMKIVQPVYFKDAKLCQNGTKSMYNGRCP
;
A
#
# COMPACT_ATOMS: atom_id res chain seq x y z
N MET A 1 -70.09 -58.66 -54.16
CA MET A 1 -68.63 -58.82 -53.94
C MET A 1 -68.28 -58.04 -52.70
N ALA A 2 -68.00 -58.73 -51.61
CA ALA A 2 -67.54 -58.16 -50.36
C ALA A 2 -66.02 -58.34 -50.27
N SER A 3 -65.31 -57.36 -49.72
CA SER A 3 -64.02 -57.62 -49.08
C SER A 3 -63.81 -56.61 -47.96
N PHE A 4 -63.56 -57.15 -46.77
CA PHE A 4 -63.29 -56.50 -45.51
C PHE A 4 -61.78 -56.23 -45.37
N SER A 5 -61.40 -55.12 -44.74
CA SER A 5 -60.15 -55.05 -43.96
C SER A 5 -60.22 -53.98 -42.87
N SER A 6 -60.01 -54.41 -41.64
CA SER A 6 -60.11 -53.64 -40.39
C SER A 6 -58.92 -52.72 -40.14
N PRO A 7 -59.08 -51.62 -39.37
CA PRO A 7 -58.00 -50.73 -38.96
C PRO A 7 -57.45 -51.17 -37.60
N LEU A 8 -56.35 -51.94 -37.57
CA LEU A 8 -55.72 -52.31 -36.29
C LEU A 8 -54.18 -52.24 -36.29
N VAL A 9 -53.57 -51.59 -37.29
CA VAL A 9 -52.09 -51.53 -37.43
C VAL A 9 -51.52 -50.13 -37.20
N ALA A 10 -52.37 -49.09 -37.15
CA ALA A 10 -51.90 -47.70 -37.12
C ALA A 10 -51.55 -47.14 -35.72
N THR A 11 -51.91 -47.82 -34.63
CA THR A 11 -51.77 -47.27 -33.27
C THR A 11 -50.49 -47.69 -32.53
N ILE A 12 -49.73 -48.67 -33.03
CA ILE A 12 -48.54 -49.19 -32.32
C ILE A 12 -47.24 -48.52 -32.82
N ALA A 13 -47.22 -48.04 -34.06
CA ALA A 13 -46.05 -47.36 -34.63
C ALA A 13 -45.89 -45.91 -34.12
N GLY A 14 -46.99 -45.23 -33.81
CA GLY A 14 -46.98 -43.85 -33.32
C GLY A 14 -46.46 -43.71 -31.90
N THR A 15 -46.77 -44.65 -31.01
CA THR A 15 -46.35 -44.59 -29.60
C THR A 15 -44.87 -44.92 -29.41
N VAL A 16 -44.32 -45.84 -30.20
CA VAL A 16 -42.88 -46.20 -30.13
C VAL A 16 -42.00 -45.04 -30.63
N ALA A 17 -42.42 -44.36 -31.70
CA ALA A 17 -41.71 -43.20 -32.23
C ALA A 17 -41.73 -42.00 -31.26
N ILE A 18 -42.84 -41.76 -30.58
CA ILE A 18 -42.96 -40.67 -29.59
C ILE A 18 -42.15 -40.98 -28.33
N VAL A 19 -42.12 -42.24 -27.88
CA VAL A 19 -41.31 -42.66 -26.71
C VAL A 19 -39.81 -42.63 -27.04
N GLN A 20 -39.38 -42.98 -28.26
CA GLN A 20 -37.98 -42.83 -28.69
C GLN A 20 -37.55 -41.36 -28.82
N LEU A 21 -38.42 -40.47 -29.34
CA LEU A 21 -38.11 -39.04 -29.42
C LEU A 21 -38.05 -38.35 -28.03
N LEU A 22 -38.87 -38.82 -27.08
CA LEU A 22 -38.83 -38.37 -25.68
C LEU A 22 -37.61 -38.90 -24.92
N LEU A 23 -37.14 -40.13 -25.20
CA LEU A 23 -35.90 -40.63 -24.59
C LEU A 23 -34.64 -39.93 -25.13
N LEU A 24 -34.63 -39.56 -26.41
CA LEU A 24 -33.49 -38.84 -27.03
C LEU A 24 -33.40 -37.37 -26.59
N THR A 25 -34.50 -36.74 -26.17
CA THR A 25 -34.49 -35.36 -25.65
C THR A 25 -34.06 -35.28 -24.17
N VAL A 26 -34.19 -36.35 -23.40
CA VAL A 26 -33.70 -36.39 -22.00
C VAL A 26 -32.16 -36.48 -21.94
N LEU A 27 -31.50 -37.05 -22.95
CA LEU A 27 -30.03 -37.25 -22.99
C LEU A 27 -29.21 -36.04 -23.50
N LEU A 28 -29.86 -34.97 -23.98
CA LEU A 28 -29.20 -33.73 -24.40
C LEU A 28 -29.48 -32.55 -23.46
N HIS A 29 -29.68 -32.79 -22.17
CA HIS A 29 -29.51 -31.72 -21.20
C HIS A 29 -28.00 -31.51 -21.02
N PRO A 30 -27.42 -30.38 -21.45
CA PRO A 30 -26.11 -30.01 -20.94
C PRO A 30 -26.28 -29.95 -19.42
N SER A 31 -25.49 -30.75 -18.71
CA SER A 31 -25.24 -30.49 -17.31
C SER A 31 -24.66 -29.09 -17.26
N VAL A 32 -25.52 -28.11 -16.99
CA VAL A 32 -25.11 -26.82 -16.47
C VAL A 32 -24.51 -27.16 -15.11
N GLY A 33 -23.24 -27.58 -15.14
CA GLY A 33 -22.42 -27.64 -13.95
C GLY A 33 -22.55 -26.27 -13.35
N ALA A 34 -23.18 -26.20 -12.19
CA ALA A 34 -23.21 -25.02 -11.37
C ALA A 34 -21.76 -24.58 -11.26
N GLN A 35 -21.41 -23.50 -11.96
CA GLN A 35 -20.21 -22.77 -11.64
C GLN A 35 -20.49 -22.34 -10.21
N GLU A 36 -19.80 -22.95 -9.26
CA GLU A 36 -19.72 -22.41 -7.91
C GLU A 36 -19.01 -21.05 -8.04
N LEU A 37 -19.83 -20.04 -8.33
CA LEU A 37 -19.45 -18.67 -8.14
C LEU A 37 -19.39 -18.51 -6.63
N PHE A 38 -18.20 -18.71 -6.06
CA PHE A 38 -17.86 -18.29 -4.71
C PHE A 38 -17.90 -16.75 -4.67
N ALA A 39 -19.11 -16.19 -4.76
CA ALA A 39 -19.38 -14.82 -4.41
C ALA A 39 -19.69 -14.81 -2.92
N PHE A 40 -18.72 -14.35 -2.12
CA PHE A 40 -19.00 -13.97 -0.74
C PHE A 40 -20.06 -12.85 -0.77
N PRO A 41 -21.10 -12.89 0.06
CA PRO A 41 -22.07 -11.81 0.10
C PRO A 41 -21.35 -10.52 0.47
N ALA A 42 -21.30 -9.58 -0.48
CA ALA A 42 -20.78 -8.24 -0.27
C ALA A 42 -21.84 -7.41 0.47
N ASP A 43 -22.08 -7.76 1.73
CA ASP A 43 -22.88 -6.94 2.64
C ASP A 43 -22.07 -6.69 3.92
N VAL A 44 -21.00 -5.91 3.78
CA VAL A 44 -20.59 -5.02 4.85
C VAL A 44 -20.71 -3.63 4.28
N VAL A 45 -21.77 -2.93 4.68
CA VAL A 45 -21.82 -1.48 4.56
C VAL A 45 -20.57 -0.96 5.27
N VAL A 46 -19.53 -0.66 4.50
CA VAL A 46 -18.30 -0.06 5.00
C VAL A 46 -18.71 1.29 5.57
N SER A 47 -18.83 1.33 6.90
CA SER A 47 -19.07 2.57 7.60
C SER A 47 -17.93 3.54 7.25
N PRO A 48 -18.21 4.82 6.98
CA PRO A 48 -17.19 5.84 6.71
C PRO A 48 -16.23 6.10 7.90
N ASN A 49 -16.30 5.30 8.98
CA ASN A 49 -15.46 5.37 10.18
C ASN A 49 -14.50 4.17 10.34
N LEU A 50 -14.20 3.42 9.29
CA LEU A 50 -13.21 2.32 9.30
C LEU A 50 -11.77 2.77 8.98
N GLU A 51 -11.42 4.05 9.21
CA GLU A 51 -10.02 4.50 9.10
C GLU A 51 -9.12 3.67 10.05
N ASN A 52 -8.35 2.75 9.47
CA ASN A 52 -7.42 1.84 10.14
C ASN A 52 -8.11 0.85 11.08
N ALA A 53 -8.57 -0.29 10.54
CA ALA A 53 -9.34 -1.29 11.30
C ALA A 53 -8.81 -1.47 12.74
N ARG A 54 -9.62 -1.01 13.72
CA ARG A 54 -9.43 -1.17 15.17
C ARG A 54 -8.21 -0.50 15.82
N ASN A 55 -7.93 0.77 15.54
CA ASN A 55 -6.91 1.53 16.30
C ASN A 55 -5.51 0.89 16.23
N ARG A 56 -5.23 0.15 15.15
CA ARG A 56 -3.91 -0.41 14.86
C ARG A 56 -2.97 0.74 14.50
N THR A 57 -1.73 0.66 14.97
CA THR A 57 -0.70 1.68 14.69
C THR A 57 0.20 1.20 13.55
N PRO A 58 0.50 2.05 12.55
CA PRO A 58 1.48 1.72 11.53
C PRO A 58 2.82 1.31 12.13
N VAL A 59 3.47 0.33 11.50
CA VAL A 59 4.64 -0.34 12.07
C VAL A 59 5.72 -0.59 11.02
N TYR A 60 6.96 -0.32 11.39
CA TYR A 60 8.11 -0.76 10.62
C TYR A 60 8.54 -2.15 11.08
N ILE A 61 8.58 -3.08 10.14
CA ILE A 61 9.13 -4.43 10.32
C ILE A 61 10.18 -4.64 9.23
N PRO A 62 11.46 -4.88 9.59
CA PRO A 62 12.52 -5.13 8.62
C PRO A 62 12.16 -6.24 7.63
N GLY A 63 12.39 -5.99 6.34
CA GLY A 63 12.17 -6.96 5.26
C GLY A 63 10.70 -7.20 4.87
N LYS A 64 9.72 -6.50 5.46
CA LYS A 64 8.31 -6.63 5.08
C LYS A 64 7.86 -5.71 3.96
N CYS A 65 8.33 -4.46 3.97
CA CYS A 65 8.04 -3.48 2.93
C CYS A 65 9.32 -3.03 2.23
N SER A 66 9.18 -2.33 1.11
CA SER A 66 10.32 -1.79 0.37
C SER A 66 11.04 -0.71 1.21
N THR A 67 12.22 -0.29 0.74
CA THR A 67 12.97 0.79 1.37
C THR A 67 12.09 2.04 1.52
N ASN A 68 12.11 2.65 2.72
CA ASN A 68 11.30 3.83 3.08
C ASN A 68 9.79 3.62 3.14
N GLU A 69 9.30 2.39 3.12
CA GLU A 69 7.90 2.04 3.36
C GLU A 69 7.71 1.41 4.75
N ILE A 70 6.50 1.53 5.30
CA ILE A 70 6.06 0.85 6.53
C ILE A 70 4.69 0.19 6.31
N LEU A 71 4.32 -0.70 7.23
CA LEU A 71 3.02 -1.35 7.20
C LEU A 71 1.97 -0.44 7.81
N TYR A 72 0.97 -0.08 7.03
CA TYR A 72 -0.24 0.60 7.47
C TYR A 72 -1.40 -0.40 7.61
N PRO A 73 -2.28 -0.23 8.60
CA PRO A 73 -3.53 -0.97 8.67
C PRO A 73 -4.41 -0.69 7.44
N GLY A 74 -4.87 -1.72 6.76
CA GLY A 74 -5.87 -1.59 5.69
C GLY A 74 -7.31 -1.48 6.24
N ASP A 75 -8.27 -1.53 5.31
CA ASP A 75 -9.70 -1.33 5.59
C ASP A 75 -10.36 -2.56 6.25
N HIS A 76 -9.70 -3.71 6.19
CA HIS A 76 -10.13 -4.95 6.85
C HIS A 76 -9.25 -5.30 8.07
N ASP A 77 -9.82 -6.05 9.02
CA ASP A 77 -9.22 -6.37 10.32
C ASP A 77 -7.80 -6.96 10.26
N ASN A 78 -7.49 -7.74 9.22
CA ASN A 78 -6.20 -8.40 9.04
C ASN A 78 -5.38 -7.84 7.88
N ASP A 79 -5.89 -6.80 7.22
CA ASP A 79 -5.22 -6.22 6.06
C ASP A 79 -4.10 -5.27 6.49
N TRP A 80 -2.97 -5.35 5.78
CA TRP A 80 -1.80 -4.52 5.97
C TRP A 80 -1.22 -4.15 4.62
N VAL A 81 -1.01 -2.85 4.43
CA VAL A 81 -0.55 -2.29 3.16
C VAL A 81 0.79 -1.62 3.38
N CYS A 82 1.76 -1.90 2.50
CA CYS A 82 3.00 -1.14 2.46
C CYS A 82 2.76 0.22 1.81
N ASP A 83 3.09 1.29 2.52
CA ASP A 83 3.04 2.65 1.98
C ASP A 83 4.21 3.48 2.52
N CYS A 84 4.45 4.66 1.95
CA CYS A 84 5.54 5.53 2.35
C CYS A 84 5.48 5.87 3.84
N ARG A 85 6.64 5.82 4.49
CA ARG A 85 6.75 6.24 5.89
C ARG A 85 6.53 7.75 6.04
N PRO A 86 6.17 8.24 7.24
CA PRO A 86 5.85 9.66 7.42
C PRO A 86 7.00 10.59 7.00
N GLY A 87 6.66 11.66 6.26
CA GLY A 87 7.64 12.60 5.69
C GLY A 87 8.31 12.14 4.39
N TYR A 88 7.91 10.98 3.85
CA TYR A 88 8.38 10.44 2.57
C TYR A 88 7.26 10.46 1.54
N VAL A 89 7.63 10.66 0.28
CA VAL A 89 6.71 10.75 -0.86
C VAL A 89 7.02 9.71 -1.90
N TYR A 90 5.98 9.17 -2.53
CA TYR A 90 6.08 8.16 -3.57
C TYR A 90 6.43 8.82 -4.91
N SER A 91 7.49 8.33 -5.54
CA SER A 91 7.86 8.72 -6.90
C SER A 91 7.48 7.61 -7.89
N PRO A 92 6.44 7.79 -8.71
CA PRO A 92 6.01 6.78 -9.67
C PRO A 92 7.10 6.35 -10.66
N PRO A 93 7.94 7.25 -11.22
CA PRO A 93 8.98 6.82 -12.16
C PRO A 93 10.10 5.98 -11.53
N GLN A 94 10.24 6.00 -10.19
CA GLN A 94 11.19 5.16 -9.46
C GLN A 94 10.52 3.97 -8.74
N ASP A 95 9.19 3.93 -8.68
CA ASP A 95 8.41 3.01 -7.84
C ASP A 95 8.97 2.89 -6.40
N SER A 96 9.29 4.04 -5.79
CA SER A 96 9.90 4.07 -4.46
C SER A 96 9.58 5.35 -3.70
N CYS A 97 9.71 5.29 -2.37
CA CYS A 97 9.43 6.40 -1.46
C CYS A 97 10.72 7.15 -1.11
N TYR A 98 10.68 8.48 -1.13
CA TYR A 98 11.84 9.34 -0.89
C TYR A 98 11.58 10.41 0.17
N PRO A 99 12.59 10.76 0.99
CA PRO A 99 12.44 11.80 2.00
C PRO A 99 12.29 13.16 1.35
N LEU A 100 11.30 13.94 1.77
CA LEU A 100 11.20 15.33 1.36
C LEU A 100 12.37 16.16 1.90
N PHE A 101 12.76 17.18 1.13
CA PHE A 101 13.85 18.10 1.47
C PHE A 101 15.21 17.41 1.67
N GLN A 102 15.38 16.25 1.05
CA GLN A 102 16.67 15.55 0.95
C GLN A 102 16.93 15.18 -0.50
N GLN A 103 18.19 14.87 -0.84
CA GLN A 103 18.58 14.65 -2.24
C GLN A 103 17.74 13.55 -2.92
N GLY A 104 17.53 12.40 -2.28
CA GLY A 104 16.76 11.30 -2.85
C GLY A 104 17.28 10.87 -4.23
N PHE A 105 16.38 10.84 -5.23
CA PHE A 105 16.72 10.54 -6.62
C PHE A 105 17.15 11.77 -7.44
N CYS A 106 17.15 12.96 -6.84
CA CYS A 106 17.51 14.20 -7.51
C CYS A 106 19.03 14.35 -7.69
N GLN A 107 19.42 15.26 -8.58
CA GLN A 107 20.83 15.51 -8.86
C GLN A 107 21.53 16.15 -7.64
N PRO A 108 22.87 16.04 -7.54
CA PRO A 108 23.61 16.77 -6.52
C PRO A 108 23.30 18.28 -6.55
N GLY A 109 22.94 18.84 -5.40
CA GLY A 109 22.51 20.24 -5.28
C GLY A 109 20.99 20.44 -5.45
N GLU A 110 20.23 19.38 -5.62
CA GLU A 110 18.77 19.39 -5.61
C GLU A 110 18.22 18.55 -4.44
N TYR A 111 16.94 18.73 -4.15
CA TYR A 111 16.21 17.91 -3.18
C TYR A 111 14.82 17.54 -3.70
N VAL A 112 14.29 16.45 -3.16
CA VAL A 112 12.93 15.97 -3.43
C VAL A 112 11.92 16.92 -2.81
N ASP A 113 11.01 17.43 -3.64
CA ASP A 113 9.96 18.39 -3.28
C ASP A 113 8.64 17.99 -3.96
N LEU A 114 7.57 18.68 -3.62
CA LEU A 114 6.24 18.51 -4.24
C LEU A 114 5.85 19.76 -5.01
N ALA A 115 5.29 19.57 -6.20
CA ALA A 115 4.53 20.59 -6.89
C ALA A 115 3.18 20.77 -6.18
N ARG A 116 3.02 21.86 -5.43
CA ARG A 116 1.75 22.19 -4.78
C ARG A 116 0.86 22.99 -5.76
N PRO A 117 -0.46 22.71 -5.86
CA PRO A 117 -1.24 21.79 -5.04
C PRO A 117 -1.36 20.36 -5.59
N SER A 118 -0.78 20.04 -6.75
CA SER A 118 -0.95 18.73 -7.40
C SER A 118 -0.28 17.56 -6.67
N MET A 119 0.59 17.85 -5.71
CA MET A 119 1.38 16.89 -4.93
C MET A 119 2.22 15.94 -5.80
N ILE A 120 2.57 16.38 -7.00
CA ILE A 120 3.46 15.63 -7.90
C ILE A 120 4.89 15.82 -7.44
N VAL A 121 5.64 14.72 -7.28
CA VAL A 121 7.05 14.77 -6.88
C VAL A 121 7.88 15.42 -7.97
N LYS A 122 8.78 16.32 -7.56
CA LYS A 122 9.74 17.01 -8.42
C LYS A 122 11.08 17.18 -7.71
N CYS A 123 12.10 17.53 -8.48
CA CYS A 123 13.37 17.99 -7.95
C CYS A 123 13.39 19.52 -7.91
N THR A 124 13.80 20.08 -6.76
CA THR A 124 13.96 21.52 -6.56
C THR A 124 15.42 21.83 -6.27
N ARG A 125 15.97 22.85 -6.94
CA ARG A 125 17.34 23.31 -6.69
C ARG A 125 17.49 23.86 -5.27
N ASN A 126 18.53 23.39 -4.59
CA ASN A 126 18.90 23.89 -3.28
C ASN A 126 19.74 25.16 -3.41
N VAL A 127 19.29 26.25 -2.76
CA VAL A 127 20.03 27.51 -2.69
C VAL A 127 21.07 27.51 -1.57
N CYS A 128 20.98 26.57 -0.64
CA CYS A 128 21.89 26.42 0.48
C CYS A 128 23.17 25.69 0.06
N THR A 129 24.31 26.20 0.51
CA THR A 129 25.63 25.63 0.19
C THR A 129 26.16 24.70 1.28
N GLY A 130 25.59 24.76 2.49
CA GLY A 130 25.98 23.89 3.59
C GLY A 130 25.50 22.46 3.40
N ARG A 131 26.26 21.51 3.96
CA ARG A 131 25.94 20.09 3.89
C ARG A 131 24.64 19.79 4.65
N ASN A 132 23.70 19.15 3.98
CA ASN A 132 22.38 18.78 4.50
C ASN A 132 21.57 19.99 4.99
N GLU A 133 21.82 21.17 4.43
CA GLU A 133 21.03 22.37 4.69
C GLU A 133 19.94 22.53 3.63
N VAL A 134 18.81 23.09 4.04
CA VAL A 134 17.66 23.38 3.16
C VAL A 134 17.11 24.76 3.46
N PRO A 135 16.46 25.42 2.49
CA PRO A 135 15.86 26.72 2.71
C PRO A 135 14.63 26.62 3.60
N TYR A 136 14.60 27.39 4.68
CA TYR A 136 13.48 27.52 5.60
C TYR A 136 13.39 28.96 6.12
N ARG A 137 12.26 29.63 5.88
CA ARG A 137 12.01 31.03 6.30
C ARG A 137 13.21 31.97 6.01
N GLU A 138 13.64 31.99 4.76
CA GLU A 138 14.76 32.81 4.25
C GLU A 138 16.15 32.47 4.83
N GLN A 139 16.28 31.36 5.57
CA GLN A 139 17.55 30.91 6.14
C GLN A 139 17.88 29.49 5.68
N CYS A 140 19.16 29.15 5.69
CA CYS A 140 19.61 27.79 5.47
C CYS A 140 19.71 27.06 6.81
N VAL A 141 19.00 25.93 6.93
CA VAL A 141 18.87 25.19 8.17
C VAL A 141 19.16 23.72 7.98
N LYS A 142 19.72 23.08 9.00
CA LYS A 142 19.90 21.63 9.03
C LYS A 142 18.64 20.95 9.57
N LEU A 143 18.16 19.95 8.83
CA LEU A 143 17.04 19.14 9.27
C LEU A 143 17.42 18.29 10.48
N HIS A 144 16.44 18.06 11.35
CA HIS A 144 16.52 17.14 12.49
C HIS A 144 17.65 17.47 13.49
N GLN A 145 18.02 18.75 13.57
CA GLN A 145 19.01 19.25 14.52
C GLN A 145 18.43 20.32 15.43
N ASN A 146 18.95 20.36 16.66
CA ASN A 146 18.66 21.43 17.61
C ASN A 146 19.02 22.77 16.97
N ASN A 147 18.12 23.73 17.10
CA ASN A 147 18.26 25.03 16.47
C ASN A 147 17.60 26.10 17.36
N ARG A 148 17.88 27.37 17.07
CA ARG A 148 17.32 28.52 17.80
C ARG A 148 15.98 28.99 17.24
N LEU A 149 15.52 28.42 16.12
CA LEU A 149 14.32 28.84 15.40
C LEU A 149 13.06 28.18 15.99
N CYS A 150 13.19 26.96 16.52
CA CYS A 150 12.11 26.21 17.13
C CYS A 150 12.09 26.36 18.65
N LYS A 151 10.88 26.22 19.23
CA LYS A 151 10.67 26.32 20.67
C LYS A 151 11.27 25.13 21.42
N ILE A 152 11.59 25.35 22.69
CA ILE A 152 11.87 24.29 23.65
C ILE A 152 10.64 24.15 24.54
N GLU A 153 10.05 22.96 24.59
CA GLU A 153 8.83 22.69 25.37
C GLU A 153 9.07 21.50 26.29
N ARG A 154 8.86 21.68 27.61
CA ARG A 154 9.03 20.62 28.61
C ARG A 154 10.38 19.87 28.52
N ARG A 155 11.47 20.60 28.24
CA ARG A 155 12.84 20.08 28.02
C ARG A 155 13.02 19.27 26.72
N VAL A 156 12.03 19.25 25.84
CA VAL A 156 12.16 18.71 24.48
C VAL A 156 12.47 19.86 23.54
N SER A 157 13.62 19.80 22.87
CA SER A 157 13.93 20.73 21.79
C SER A 157 13.17 20.30 20.55
N TRP A 158 12.35 21.20 20.01
CA TRP A 158 11.75 20.98 18.70
C TRP A 158 12.82 21.17 17.62
N VAL A 159 12.68 20.46 16.52
CA VAL A 159 13.64 20.47 15.40
C VAL A 159 12.90 20.84 14.12
N ILE A 160 13.64 21.37 13.15
CA ILE A 160 13.07 21.59 11.82
C ILE A 160 13.03 20.24 11.12
N GLY A 161 11.84 19.84 10.69
CA GLY A 161 11.60 18.59 9.99
C GLY A 161 10.36 18.69 9.12
N VAL A 162 9.96 17.57 8.53
CA VAL A 162 8.78 17.54 7.67
C VAL A 162 7.54 17.33 8.53
N ASN A 163 6.60 18.27 8.46
CA ASN A 163 5.27 18.07 9.00
C ASN A 163 4.56 17.01 8.15
N ILE A 164 4.21 15.89 8.78
CA ILE A 164 3.70 14.69 8.07
C ILE A 164 2.31 14.90 7.47
N THR A 165 1.59 15.94 7.89
CA THR A 165 0.26 16.28 7.40
C THR A 165 0.32 17.29 6.26
N THR A 166 1.14 18.33 6.40
CA THR A 166 1.25 19.38 5.38
C THR A 166 2.31 19.10 4.32
N LEU A 167 3.25 18.18 4.60
CA LEU A 167 4.41 17.86 3.78
C LEU A 167 5.29 19.08 3.50
N GLU A 168 5.33 19.99 4.47
CA GLU A 168 6.15 21.20 4.48
C GLU A 168 7.15 21.14 5.63
N LEU A 169 8.20 21.94 5.53
CA LEU A 169 9.12 22.13 6.65
C LEU A 169 8.40 22.88 7.77
N ASP A 170 8.51 22.37 8.99
CA ASP A 170 8.01 23.02 10.18
C ASP A 170 8.85 22.66 11.40
N CYS A 171 8.63 23.39 12.50
CA CYS A 171 9.07 22.95 13.80
C CYS A 171 8.20 21.79 14.25
N ILE A 172 8.80 20.61 14.35
CA ILE A 172 8.14 19.40 14.84
C ILE A 172 8.79 18.94 16.15
N ALA A 173 8.01 18.26 16.99
CA ALA A 173 8.55 17.63 18.18
C ALA A 173 9.61 16.61 17.76
N GLY A 174 10.84 16.76 18.25
CA GLY A 174 11.93 15.85 17.96
C GLY A 174 11.65 14.48 18.58
N THR A 175 10.93 13.62 17.87
CA THR A 175 10.80 12.21 18.21
C THR A 175 11.91 11.47 17.47
N THR A 176 12.84 10.92 18.24
CA THR A 176 13.90 10.03 17.78
C THR A 176 13.35 8.83 16.99
N ASP A 177 12.07 8.49 17.19
CA ASP A 177 11.36 7.41 16.50
C ASP A 177 11.26 7.60 14.98
N LEU A 178 11.26 8.84 14.48
CA LEU A 178 11.28 9.15 13.03
C LEU A 178 12.70 9.17 12.43
N LEU A 179 13.74 9.22 13.28
CA LEU A 179 15.13 9.49 12.89
C LEU A 179 16.03 8.25 12.98
N GLU A 180 15.64 7.23 13.74
CA GLU A 180 16.50 6.07 14.02
C GLU A 180 16.36 4.90 13.05
N ILE A 181 15.43 4.93 12.09
CA ILE A 181 15.36 3.91 11.04
C ILE A 181 16.34 4.26 9.92
N THR A 182 17.61 4.41 10.29
CA THR A 182 18.74 4.17 9.40
C THR A 182 18.99 2.67 9.50
N VAL A 183 18.25 1.90 8.70
CA VAL A 183 18.42 0.45 8.66
C VAL A 183 19.85 0.20 8.21
N ASN A 184 20.67 -0.32 9.11
CA ASN A 184 21.94 -0.95 8.79
C ASN A 184 21.66 -2.19 7.92
N ASN A 185 21.33 -1.98 6.64
CA ASN A 185 21.41 -2.97 5.57
C ASN A 185 22.76 -2.86 4.85
N ARG A 186 23.80 -2.39 5.55
CA ARG A 186 25.18 -2.61 5.14
C ARG A 186 25.72 -3.71 6.03
N ASN A 187 25.59 -4.93 5.54
CA ASN A 187 26.50 -6.05 5.76
C ASN A 187 26.17 -7.05 4.64
N MET A 188 26.47 -6.62 3.42
CA MET A 188 26.73 -7.53 2.30
C MET A 188 28.18 -7.25 1.92
N GLU A 189 29.07 -7.58 2.86
CA GLU A 189 30.49 -7.72 2.58
C GLU A 189 30.70 -9.19 2.19
N ASP A 190 31.28 -9.36 1.00
CA ASP A 190 31.71 -10.64 0.46
C ASP A 190 32.72 -11.33 1.39
N GLY A 191 32.55 -12.64 1.58
CA GLY A 191 33.61 -13.55 2.01
C GLY A 191 33.74 -13.78 3.51
N ASP A 192 33.16 -14.86 4.02
CA ASP A 192 33.91 -16.08 4.35
C ASP A 192 32.91 -17.16 4.81
N GLU A 193 33.11 -18.37 4.30
CA GLU A 193 32.25 -19.52 4.51
C GLU A 193 32.53 -20.07 5.92
N THR A 194 31.79 -19.59 6.92
CA THR A 194 31.74 -20.24 8.24
C THR A 194 30.30 -20.49 8.64
N ASP A 195 29.92 -21.77 8.57
CA ASP A 195 28.63 -22.34 8.99
C ASP A 195 28.43 -22.20 10.52
N ALA A 196 28.12 -20.99 10.97
CA ALA A 196 27.54 -20.75 12.28
C ALA A 196 26.12 -20.18 12.10
N PRO A 197 25.08 -20.75 12.76
CA PRO A 197 23.75 -20.16 12.70
C PRO A 197 23.80 -18.81 13.42
N VAL A 198 23.85 -17.73 12.64
CA VAL A 198 23.72 -16.36 13.16
C VAL A 198 22.36 -16.27 13.82
N ALA A 199 22.34 -16.18 15.15
CA ALA A 199 21.13 -15.97 15.92
C ALA A 199 20.37 -14.76 15.32
N MET A 200 19.16 -15.00 14.81
CA MET A 200 18.32 -13.96 14.23
C MET A 200 18.10 -12.88 15.28
N LYS A 201 18.81 -11.75 15.15
CA LYS A 201 18.68 -10.63 16.07
C LYS A 201 17.24 -10.14 15.96
N ILE A 202 16.46 -10.35 17.01
CA ILE A 202 15.06 -9.89 17.09
C ILE A 202 15.10 -8.36 17.06
N VAL A 203 14.82 -7.78 15.88
CA VAL A 203 14.65 -6.34 15.74
C VAL A 203 13.26 -6.00 16.25
N GLN A 204 13.18 -5.15 17.27
CA GLN A 204 11.91 -4.70 17.83
C GLN A 204 11.15 -3.88 16.77
N PRO A 205 9.83 -4.06 16.64
CA PRO A 205 9.01 -3.24 15.75
C PRO A 205 8.96 -1.78 16.21
N VAL A 206 9.04 -0.84 15.26
CA VAL A 206 8.92 0.61 15.53
C VAL A 206 7.53 1.07 15.11
N TYR A 207 6.79 1.73 16.01
CA TYR A 207 5.41 2.15 15.81
C TYR A 207 5.30 3.65 15.54
N PHE A 208 4.40 4.04 14.63
CA PHE A 208 4.18 5.43 14.21
C PHE A 208 2.76 5.88 14.55
N LYS A 209 2.57 6.47 15.73
CA LYS A 209 1.23 6.80 16.27
C LYS A 209 0.45 7.81 15.44
N ASP A 210 1.13 8.80 14.89
CA ASP A 210 0.49 9.90 14.15
C ASP A 210 0.40 9.65 12.63
N ALA A 211 0.92 8.50 12.18
CA ALA A 211 0.90 8.12 10.77
C ALA A 211 -0.46 7.52 10.41
N LYS A 212 -0.97 7.89 9.23
CA LYS A 212 -2.21 7.35 8.68
C LYS A 212 -1.99 6.87 7.25
N LEU A 213 -2.73 5.84 6.84
CA LEU A 213 -2.83 5.48 5.43
C LEU A 213 -3.50 6.64 4.66
N CYS A 214 -3.27 6.70 3.36
CA CYS A 214 -3.94 7.66 2.47
C CYS A 214 -3.62 9.13 2.75
N GLN A 215 -2.39 9.42 3.16
CA GLN A 215 -1.87 10.79 3.19
C GLN A 215 -1.45 11.23 1.79
N ASN A 216 -1.48 12.54 1.54
CA ASN A 216 -1.07 13.10 0.25
C ASN A 216 0.35 12.67 -0.14
N GLY A 217 0.58 12.48 -1.43
CA GLY A 217 1.90 12.12 -1.96
C GLY A 217 2.37 10.69 -1.63
N THR A 218 1.54 9.83 -1.04
CA THR A 218 1.88 8.42 -0.78
C THR A 218 1.55 7.49 -1.96
N LYS A 219 2.03 6.25 -1.88
CA LYS A 219 1.86 5.23 -2.93
C LYS A 219 0.40 4.81 -3.06
N SER A 220 -0.30 4.65 -1.94
CA SER A 220 -1.71 4.27 -1.94
C SER A 220 -2.59 5.36 -2.58
N MET A 221 -2.31 6.63 -2.29
CA MET A 221 -2.97 7.76 -2.94
C MET A 221 -2.74 7.76 -4.45
N TYR A 222 -1.47 7.63 -4.89
CA TYR A 222 -1.15 7.60 -6.33
C TYR A 222 -1.86 6.46 -7.07
N ASN A 223 -1.93 5.28 -6.46
CA ASN A 223 -2.55 4.10 -7.03
C ASN A 223 -4.09 4.11 -6.98
N GLY A 224 -4.73 5.18 -6.50
CA GLY A 224 -6.19 5.27 -6.39
C GLY A 224 -6.79 4.28 -5.40
N ARG A 225 -6.03 3.86 -4.37
CA ARG A 225 -6.49 2.95 -3.31
C ARG A 225 -7.12 3.68 -2.12
N CYS A 226 -7.22 5.00 -2.21
CA CYS A 226 -7.72 5.86 -1.16
C CYS A 226 -9.09 6.43 -1.56
N PRO A 227 -10.04 6.51 -0.61
CA PRO A 227 -11.40 6.97 -0.86
C PRO A 227 -11.51 8.45 -1.23
#